data_AF-A0A9D7R200-F1
#
_entry.id   AF-A0A9D7R200-F1
#
_cell.length_a   1.000
_cell.length_b   1.000
_cell.length_c   1.000
_cell.angle_alpha   90.00
_cell.angle_beta   90.00
_cell.angle_gamma   90.00
#
_symmetry.space_group_name_H-M   'P 1'
#
loop_
_entity.id
_entity.type
_entity.pdbx_description
1 polymer ?
#
loop_
_entity_poly.entity_id
_entity_poly.type
_entity_poly.pdbx_seq_one_letter_code
_entity_poly.pdbx_strand_id
1 'polypeptide(L)'
;MNRSAGHAALRQIVHDVQATLALPRYTGAPQFMAQLSHLQAYQSARMRHTHRDWYATPADGLLLDFIVGDVYRGIDLALLKTRLATAERVLGTLFNDFELVQVAVAFTAITSSLDDQLAQLLAPTSNGAIGDLDYAGAVRQQNRMAERVEQGALLLHFTRLLLDLQDDSVAWRAIQWAKLPAHVAGFGGFHSLVSHGYATLRGVENAADKVERLTTVEADYFAAL
;
A
#
# COMPACT_ATOMS: atom_id res chain seq x y z
N MET A 1 6.86 -3.10 25.93
CA MET A 1 5.62 -3.51 25.25
C MET A 1 5.00 -4.71 25.97
N ASN A 2 3.68 -4.69 26.22
CA ASN A 2 2.96 -5.81 26.83
C ASN A 2 2.95 -7.00 25.85
N ARG A 3 3.38 -8.20 26.28
CA ARG A 3 3.42 -9.39 25.39
C ARG A 3 2.07 -9.65 24.73
N SER A 4 0.95 -9.34 25.39
CA SER A 4 -0.40 -9.51 24.80
C SER A 4 -0.64 -8.66 23.55
N ALA A 5 -0.14 -7.43 23.51
CA ALA A 5 -0.31 -6.49 22.40
C ALA A 5 0.44 -6.96 21.15
N GLY A 6 1.68 -7.45 21.31
CA GLY A 6 2.47 -7.99 20.21
C GLY A 6 1.82 -9.21 19.55
N HIS A 7 1.26 -10.13 20.34
CA HIS A 7 0.54 -11.28 19.79
C HIS A 7 -0.76 -10.87 19.07
N ALA A 8 -1.44 -9.82 19.52
CA ALA A 8 -2.63 -9.30 18.84
C ALA A 8 -2.28 -8.69 17.48
N ALA A 9 -1.23 -7.86 17.41
CA ALA A 9 -0.75 -7.27 16.16
C ALA A 9 -0.32 -8.34 15.15
N LEU A 10 0.43 -9.36 15.60
CA LEU A 10 0.86 -10.47 14.74
C LEU A 10 -0.34 -11.26 14.19
N ARG A 11 -1.36 -11.53 15.01
CA ARG A 11 -2.59 -12.18 14.55
C ARG A 11 -3.31 -11.36 13.49
N GLN A 12 -3.38 -10.04 13.67
CA GLN A 12 -4.01 -9.15 12.69
C GLN A 12 -3.24 -9.16 11.35
N ILE A 13 -1.90 -9.06 11.39
CA ILE A 13 -1.06 -9.17 10.20
C ILE A 13 -1.32 -10.49 9.47
N VAL A 14 -1.35 -11.61 10.19
CA VAL A 14 -1.61 -12.94 9.60
C VAL A 14 -2.99 -13.00 8.97
N HIS A 15 -4.01 -12.48 9.65
CA HIS A 15 -5.38 -12.41 9.14
C HIS A 15 -5.45 -11.62 7.83
N ASP A 16 -4.84 -10.43 7.78
CA ASP A 16 -4.90 -9.55 6.62
C ASP A 16 -4.12 -10.14 5.43
N VAL A 17 -2.99 -10.79 5.69
CA VAL A 17 -2.25 -11.56 4.68
C VAL A 17 -3.11 -12.69 4.12
N GLN A 18 -3.79 -13.47 4.97
CA GLN A 18 -4.64 -14.58 4.53
C GLN A 18 -5.83 -14.08 3.71
N ALA A 19 -6.51 -13.03 4.16
CA ALA A 19 -7.61 -12.40 3.42
C ALA A 19 -7.15 -11.90 2.05
N THR A 20 -5.98 -11.26 1.99
CA THR A 20 -5.39 -10.76 0.74
C THR A 20 -5.05 -11.91 -0.20
N LEU A 21 -4.46 -13.00 0.31
CA LEU A 21 -4.10 -14.19 -0.48
C LEU A 21 -5.31 -14.97 -1.03
N ALA A 22 -6.51 -14.74 -0.49
CA ALA A 22 -7.74 -15.33 -0.99
C ALA A 22 -8.34 -14.54 -2.18
N LEU A 23 -7.81 -13.36 -2.49
CA LEU A 23 -8.33 -12.50 -3.55
C LEU A 23 -8.05 -13.07 -4.97
N PRO A 24 -8.89 -12.73 -5.97
CA PRO A 24 -8.73 -13.16 -7.35
C PRO A 24 -7.34 -12.95 -7.94
N ARG A 25 -6.62 -11.88 -7.54
CA ARG A 25 -5.24 -11.63 -7.98
C ARG A 25 -4.26 -12.77 -7.72
N TYR A 26 -4.49 -13.58 -6.68
CA TYR A 26 -3.62 -14.71 -6.33
C TYR A 26 -4.13 -16.08 -6.85
N THR A 27 -5.20 -16.08 -7.64
CA THR A 27 -5.74 -17.29 -8.27
C THR A 27 -5.07 -17.64 -9.60
N GLY A 28 -4.31 -16.70 -10.19
CA GLY A 28 -3.50 -16.94 -11.39
C GLY A 28 -4.24 -16.78 -12.71
N ALA A 29 -5.43 -16.16 -12.74
CA ALA A 29 -6.16 -15.88 -13.98
C ALA A 29 -5.47 -14.74 -14.78
N PRO A 30 -4.85 -15.02 -15.95
CA PRO A 30 -4.04 -14.02 -16.66
C PRO A 30 -4.86 -12.82 -17.15
N GLN A 31 -6.12 -13.06 -17.54
CA GLN A 31 -7.05 -12.01 -17.99
C GLN A 31 -7.35 -11.02 -16.86
N PHE A 32 -7.58 -11.53 -15.64
CA PHE A 32 -7.81 -10.69 -14.48
C PHE A 32 -6.57 -9.84 -14.14
N MET A 33 -5.37 -10.40 -14.29
CA MET A 33 -4.13 -9.65 -14.09
C MET A 33 -3.89 -8.56 -15.13
N ALA A 34 -4.27 -8.79 -16.38
CA ALA A 34 -4.25 -7.75 -17.40
C ALA A 34 -5.22 -6.60 -17.06
N GLN A 35 -6.44 -6.93 -16.62
CA GLN A 35 -7.44 -5.94 -16.19
C GLN A 35 -6.98 -5.14 -14.98
N LEU A 36 -6.46 -5.81 -13.95
CA LEU A 36 -5.92 -5.15 -12.75
C LEU A 36 -4.76 -4.22 -13.11
N SER A 37 -3.83 -4.66 -13.94
CA SER A 37 -2.70 -3.84 -14.39
C SER A 37 -3.18 -2.58 -15.13
N HIS A 38 -4.19 -2.71 -15.97
CA HIS A 38 -4.76 -1.58 -16.69
C HIS A 38 -5.48 -0.60 -15.75
N LEU A 39 -6.24 -1.10 -14.77
CA LEU A 39 -6.85 -0.30 -13.71
C LEU A 39 -5.79 0.49 -12.93
N GLN A 40 -4.74 -0.18 -12.46
CA GLN A 40 -3.67 0.47 -11.69
C GLN A 40 -2.96 1.53 -12.52
N ALA A 41 -2.69 1.27 -13.80
CA ALA A 41 -2.09 2.25 -14.70
C ALA A 41 -2.98 3.51 -14.86
N TYR A 42 -4.29 3.31 -15.03
CA TYR A 42 -5.25 4.41 -15.08
C TYR A 42 -5.29 5.19 -13.76
N GLN A 43 -5.39 4.52 -12.61
CA GLN A 43 -5.44 5.17 -11.30
C GLN A 43 -4.18 5.98 -11.01
N SER A 44 -2.99 5.43 -11.27
CA SER A 44 -1.73 6.15 -11.08
C SER A 44 -1.64 7.35 -12.02
N ALA A 45 -2.05 7.22 -13.29
CA ALA A 45 -2.06 8.33 -14.24
C ALA A 45 -3.02 9.46 -13.80
N ARG A 46 -4.24 9.10 -13.37
CA ARG A 46 -5.21 10.05 -12.81
C ARG A 46 -4.65 10.79 -11.61
N MET A 47 -4.09 10.07 -10.62
CA MET A 47 -3.52 10.70 -9.43
C MET A 47 -2.34 11.62 -9.76
N ARG A 48 -1.44 11.23 -10.67
CA ARG A 48 -0.37 12.13 -11.15
C ARG A 48 -0.91 13.40 -11.78
N HIS A 49 -2.02 13.30 -12.51
CA HIS A 49 -2.65 14.46 -13.10
C HIS A 49 -3.27 15.38 -12.04
N THR A 50 -4.02 14.82 -11.09
CA THR A 50 -4.66 15.55 -9.99
C THR A 50 -3.63 16.29 -9.12
N HIS A 51 -2.53 15.62 -8.79
CA HIS A 51 -1.48 16.13 -7.89
C HIS A 51 -0.26 16.65 -8.64
N ARG A 52 -0.44 17.13 -9.88
CA ARG A 52 0.67 17.58 -10.74
C ARG A 52 1.48 18.73 -10.14
N ASP A 53 0.92 19.46 -9.18
CA ASP A 53 1.60 20.53 -8.45
C ASP A 53 2.77 20.03 -7.61
N TRP A 54 2.79 18.75 -7.23
CA TRP A 54 3.93 18.13 -6.55
C TRP A 54 5.19 18.13 -7.42
N TYR A 55 5.08 18.11 -8.75
CA TYR A 55 6.24 18.17 -9.63
C TYR A 55 6.90 19.56 -9.70
N ALA A 56 6.41 20.55 -8.93
CA ALA A 56 7.08 21.83 -8.77
C ALA A 56 8.47 21.70 -8.11
N THR A 57 8.68 20.66 -7.28
CA THR A 57 10.00 20.31 -6.76
C THR A 57 10.35 18.86 -7.12
N PRO A 58 11.62 18.54 -7.44
CA PRO A 58 12.01 17.17 -7.75
C PRO A 58 11.74 16.18 -6.59
N ALA A 59 11.94 16.59 -5.35
CA ALA A 59 11.74 15.73 -4.18
C ALA A 59 10.26 15.38 -3.97
N ASP A 60 9.37 16.36 -4.08
CA ASP A 60 7.91 16.13 -4.00
C ASP A 60 7.43 15.24 -5.14
N GLY A 61 7.91 15.46 -6.37
CA GLY A 61 7.58 14.63 -7.52
C GLY A 61 7.96 13.16 -7.31
N LEU A 62 9.16 12.89 -6.76
CA LEU A 62 9.59 11.53 -6.42
C LEU A 62 8.71 10.90 -5.34
N LEU A 63 8.25 11.68 -4.34
CA LEU A 63 7.33 11.18 -3.32
C LEU A 63 5.97 10.81 -3.92
N LEU A 64 5.41 11.64 -4.81
CA LEU A 64 4.18 11.30 -5.50
C LEU A 64 4.34 10.01 -6.32
N ASP A 65 5.43 9.89 -7.08
CA ASP A 65 5.71 8.70 -7.90
C ASP A 65 5.87 7.43 -7.05
N PHE A 66 6.53 7.52 -5.90
CA PHE A 66 6.61 6.42 -4.94
C PHE A 66 5.23 6.02 -4.41
N ILE A 67 4.40 6.98 -4.02
CA ILE A 67 3.06 6.70 -3.50
C ILE A 67 2.21 5.99 -4.56
N VAL A 68 2.08 6.56 -5.76
CA VAL A 68 1.18 6.01 -6.79
C VAL A 68 1.77 4.80 -7.52
N GLY A 69 3.09 4.64 -7.50
CA GLY A 69 3.82 3.61 -8.25
C GLY A 69 4.25 2.42 -7.41
N ASP A 70 4.46 2.58 -6.11
CA ASP A 70 4.88 1.50 -5.21
C ASP A 70 3.81 1.24 -4.14
N VAL A 71 3.39 2.28 -3.41
CA VAL A 71 2.50 2.10 -2.24
C VAL A 71 1.11 1.61 -2.68
N TYR A 72 0.46 2.33 -3.61
CA TYR A 72 -0.87 1.96 -4.11
C TYR A 72 -0.91 0.66 -4.91
N ARG A 73 0.24 0.10 -5.32
CA ARG A 73 0.27 -1.25 -5.94
C ARG A 73 0.21 -2.36 -4.89
N GLY A 74 0.44 -2.02 -3.62
CA GLY A 74 0.52 -2.96 -2.52
C GLY A 74 1.80 -3.79 -2.55
N ILE A 75 2.06 -4.48 -1.44
CA ILE A 75 3.17 -5.43 -1.34
C ILE A 75 2.76 -6.75 -1.99
N ASP A 76 3.64 -7.34 -2.82
CA ASP A 76 3.39 -8.70 -3.31
C ASP A 76 3.53 -9.72 -2.16
N LEU A 77 2.40 -10.28 -1.76
CA LEU A 77 2.31 -11.30 -0.70
C LEU A 77 2.39 -12.74 -1.23
N ALA A 78 2.56 -12.97 -2.54
CA ALA A 78 2.50 -14.31 -3.13
C ALA A 78 3.43 -15.33 -2.45
N LEU A 79 4.64 -14.90 -2.06
CA LEU A 79 5.61 -15.75 -1.35
C LEU A 79 5.13 -16.18 0.04
N LEU A 80 4.24 -15.41 0.69
CA LEU A 80 3.70 -15.74 2.00
C LEU A 80 2.72 -16.92 1.95
N LYS A 81 2.15 -17.24 0.78
CA LYS A 81 1.25 -18.39 0.60
C LYS A 81 1.86 -19.71 1.07
N THR A 82 3.16 -19.90 0.87
CA THR A 82 3.90 -21.11 1.27
C THR A 82 4.81 -20.89 2.48
N ARG A 83 4.89 -19.65 3.00
CA ARG A 83 5.88 -19.25 4.02
C ARG A 83 5.27 -18.61 5.25
N LEU A 84 3.94 -18.59 5.40
CA LEU A 84 3.26 -17.89 6.48
C LEU A 84 3.77 -18.25 7.89
N ALA A 85 3.99 -19.54 8.17
CA ALA A 85 4.54 -19.98 9.46
C ALA A 85 5.99 -19.49 9.70
N THR A 86 6.80 -19.45 8.64
CA THR A 86 8.17 -18.89 8.69
C THR A 86 8.11 -17.38 8.89
N ALA A 87 7.24 -16.69 8.18
CA ALA A 87 6.97 -15.26 8.30
C ALA A 87 6.56 -14.89 9.73
N GLU A 88 5.60 -15.61 10.32
CA GLU A 88 5.14 -15.38 11.69
C GLU A 88 6.29 -15.50 12.70
N ARG A 89 7.09 -16.56 12.59
CA ARG A 89 8.26 -16.77 13.44
C ARG A 89 9.30 -15.66 13.26
N VAL A 90 9.63 -15.30 12.02
CA VAL A 90 10.63 -14.26 11.74
C VAL A 90 10.16 -12.91 12.27
N LEU A 91 8.90 -12.53 12.02
CA LEU A 91 8.31 -11.31 12.54
C LEU A 91 8.40 -11.25 14.07
N GLY A 92 7.97 -12.32 14.74
CA GLY A 92 8.04 -12.43 16.20
C GLY A 92 9.45 -12.35 16.80
N THR A 93 10.49 -12.62 16.01
CA THR A 93 11.89 -12.58 16.46
C THR A 93 12.62 -11.28 16.09
N LEU A 94 12.29 -10.66 14.96
CA LEU A 94 13.04 -9.52 14.43
C LEU A 94 12.46 -8.17 14.86
N PHE A 95 11.16 -8.10 15.09
CA PHE A 95 10.48 -6.84 15.34
C PHE A 95 9.93 -6.83 16.76
N ASN A 96 10.42 -5.88 17.55
CA ASN A 96 9.85 -5.57 18.87
C ASN A 96 8.59 -4.72 18.73
N ASP A 97 8.49 -3.99 17.62
CA ASP A 97 7.35 -3.17 17.23
C ASP A 97 6.86 -3.59 15.85
N PHE A 98 5.57 -3.92 15.76
CA PHE A 98 4.93 -4.42 14.55
C PHE A 98 4.24 -3.31 13.77
N GLU A 99 4.17 -2.09 14.28
CA GLU A 99 3.27 -1.07 13.77
C GLU A 99 3.50 -0.77 12.29
N LEU A 100 4.76 -0.58 11.87
CA LEU A 100 5.08 -0.34 10.46
C LEU A 100 4.68 -1.50 9.54
N VAL A 101 4.89 -2.74 9.97
CA VAL A 101 4.50 -3.95 9.21
C VAL A 101 2.97 -4.05 9.16
N GLN A 102 2.32 -3.84 10.30
CA GLN A 102 0.88 -3.92 10.44
C GLN A 102 0.19 -2.92 9.51
N VAL A 103 0.64 -1.68 9.50
CA VAL A 103 0.06 -0.61 8.69
C VAL A 103 0.27 -0.87 7.20
N ALA A 104 1.48 -1.31 6.80
CA ALA A 104 1.76 -1.63 5.40
C ALA A 104 0.94 -2.83 4.89
N VAL A 105 0.76 -3.85 5.74
CA VAL A 105 -0.07 -5.03 5.42
C VAL A 105 -1.55 -4.67 5.36
N ALA A 106 -2.05 -3.90 6.34
CA ALA A 106 -3.44 -3.44 6.35
C ALA A 106 -3.75 -2.57 5.11
N PHE A 107 -2.85 -1.64 4.78
CA PHE A 107 -2.96 -0.83 3.56
C PHE A 107 -2.98 -1.72 2.31
N THR A 108 -2.08 -2.70 2.23
CA THR A 108 -2.03 -3.65 1.11
C THR A 108 -3.34 -4.45 1.00
N ALA A 109 -3.91 -4.89 2.12
CA ALA A 109 -5.16 -5.66 2.13
C ALA A 109 -6.35 -4.85 1.62
N ILE A 110 -6.54 -3.63 2.15
CA ILE A 110 -7.63 -2.74 1.73
C ILE A 110 -7.46 -2.36 0.25
N THR A 111 -6.26 -1.93 -0.14
CA THR A 111 -5.96 -1.55 -1.53
C THR A 111 -6.20 -2.71 -2.48
N SER A 112 -5.75 -3.91 -2.11
CA SER A 112 -5.93 -5.11 -2.94
C SER A 112 -7.40 -5.47 -3.11
N SER A 113 -8.19 -5.37 -2.04
CA SER A 113 -9.62 -5.65 -2.07
C SER A 113 -10.40 -4.63 -2.90
N LEU A 114 -10.06 -3.34 -2.77
CA LEU A 114 -10.69 -2.27 -3.54
C LEU A 114 -10.40 -2.41 -5.04
N ASP A 115 -9.14 -2.65 -5.39
CA ASP A 115 -8.72 -2.79 -6.78
C ASP A 115 -9.29 -4.06 -7.42
N ASP A 116 -9.31 -5.19 -6.72
CA ASP A 116 -9.82 -6.44 -7.30
C ASP A 116 -11.32 -6.34 -7.63
N GLN A 117 -12.08 -5.64 -6.78
CA GLN A 117 -13.49 -5.40 -7.03
C GLN A 117 -13.70 -4.40 -8.17
N LEU A 118 -12.92 -3.31 -8.22
CA LEU A 118 -13.00 -2.35 -9.33
C LEU A 118 -12.63 -3.00 -10.66
N ALA A 119 -11.61 -3.84 -10.69
CA ALA A 119 -11.20 -4.58 -11.89
C ALA A 119 -12.33 -5.48 -12.40
N GLN A 120 -13.07 -6.14 -11.49
CA GLN A 120 -14.25 -6.95 -11.86
C GLN A 120 -15.41 -6.09 -12.38
N LEU A 121 -15.68 -4.94 -11.77
CA LEU A 121 -16.74 -4.03 -12.20
C LEU A 121 -16.46 -3.40 -13.58
N LEU A 122 -15.19 -3.16 -13.90
CA LEU A 122 -14.75 -2.57 -15.17
C LEU A 122 -14.47 -3.61 -16.27
N ALA A 123 -14.39 -4.90 -15.93
CA ALA A 123 -14.17 -5.97 -16.90
C ALA A 123 -15.17 -5.98 -18.09
N PRO A 124 -16.47 -5.68 -17.91
CA PRO A 124 -17.44 -5.68 -19.03
C PRO A 124 -17.30 -4.48 -19.98
N THR A 125 -16.70 -3.38 -19.54
CA THR A 125 -16.61 -2.12 -20.30
C THR A 125 -15.23 -1.90 -20.93
N SER A 126 -14.21 -2.67 -20.54
CA SER A 126 -12.84 -2.48 -20.99
C SER A 126 -12.58 -2.99 -22.42
N ASN A 127 -13.08 -2.27 -23.44
CA ASN A 127 -12.66 -2.44 -24.84
C ASN A 127 -11.32 -1.75 -25.16
N GLY A 128 -10.51 -1.42 -24.14
CA GLY A 128 -9.13 -0.96 -24.31
C GLY A 128 -8.74 0.31 -23.56
N ALA A 129 -9.69 1.10 -23.03
CA ALA A 129 -9.39 2.26 -22.19
C ALA A 129 -10.43 2.42 -21.08
N ILE A 130 -9.98 2.70 -19.86
CA ILE A 130 -10.85 3.09 -18.74
C ILE A 130 -11.13 4.60 -18.88
N GLY A 131 -12.39 4.97 -19.08
CA GLY A 131 -12.82 6.37 -19.09
C GLY A 131 -13.19 6.86 -17.69
N ASP A 132 -13.12 8.17 -17.47
CA ASP A 132 -13.46 8.80 -16.17
C ASP A 132 -14.90 8.49 -15.73
N LEU A 133 -15.84 8.44 -16.67
CA LEU A 133 -17.25 8.10 -16.40
C LEU A 133 -17.42 6.64 -15.97
N ASP A 134 -16.73 5.71 -16.63
CA ASP A 134 -16.79 4.28 -16.30
C ASP A 134 -16.15 4.03 -14.94
N TYR A 135 -14.99 4.64 -14.69
CA TYR A 135 -14.32 4.57 -13.39
C TYR A 135 -15.21 5.13 -12.28
N ALA A 136 -15.79 6.32 -12.48
CA ALA A 136 -16.70 6.92 -11.52
C ALA A 136 -17.93 6.05 -11.25
N GLY A 137 -18.53 5.47 -12.29
CA GLY A 137 -19.64 4.53 -12.17
C GLY A 137 -19.27 3.29 -11.35
N ALA A 138 -18.11 2.69 -11.62
CA ALA A 138 -17.61 1.53 -10.88
C ALA A 138 -17.31 1.87 -9.42
N VAL A 139 -16.76 3.05 -9.12
CA VAL A 139 -16.51 3.49 -7.74
C VAL A 139 -17.82 3.71 -6.97
N ARG A 140 -18.82 4.34 -7.57
CA ARG A 140 -20.15 4.49 -6.96
C ARG A 140 -20.78 3.13 -6.67
N GLN A 141 -20.71 2.20 -7.63
CA GLN A 141 -21.23 0.85 -7.48
C GLN A 141 -20.49 0.05 -6.39
N GLN A 142 -19.18 0.27 -6.26
CA GLN A 142 -18.38 -0.33 -5.19
C GLN A 142 -18.90 0.05 -3.80
N ASN A 143 -19.32 1.31 -3.59
CA ASN A 143 -19.92 1.81 -2.35
C ASN A 143 -19.08 1.53 -1.07
N ARG A 144 -17.75 1.72 -1.16
CA ARG A 144 -16.79 1.46 -0.07
C ARG A 144 -16.05 2.72 0.38
N MET A 145 -16.79 3.81 0.59
CA MET A 145 -16.19 5.11 0.95
C MET A 145 -15.39 5.04 2.26
N ALA A 146 -15.93 4.35 3.28
CA ALA A 146 -15.26 4.20 4.57
C ALA A 146 -13.86 3.57 4.43
N GLU A 147 -13.71 2.58 3.57
CA GLU A 147 -12.44 1.89 3.34
C GLU A 147 -11.46 2.75 2.54
N ARG A 148 -11.94 3.65 1.67
CA ARG A 148 -11.08 4.64 1.00
C ARG A 148 -10.53 5.68 1.97
N VAL A 149 -11.36 6.13 2.92
CA VAL A 149 -10.92 7.02 4.00
C VAL A 149 -9.90 6.30 4.89
N GLU A 150 -10.15 5.04 5.25
CA GLU A 150 -9.22 4.22 6.02
C GLU A 150 -7.90 3.98 5.27
N GLN A 151 -7.95 3.70 3.96
CA GLN A 151 -6.76 3.59 3.10
C GLN A 151 -5.91 4.86 3.18
N GLY A 152 -6.54 6.05 3.09
CA GLY A 152 -5.83 7.32 3.23
C GLY A 152 -5.21 7.52 4.62
N ALA A 153 -5.94 7.17 5.69
CA ALA A 153 -5.43 7.24 7.05
C ALA A 153 -4.22 6.31 7.26
N LEU A 154 -4.26 5.08 6.73
CA LEU A 154 -3.15 4.14 6.78
C LEU A 154 -1.93 4.64 5.99
N LEU A 155 -2.14 5.27 4.83
CA LEU A 155 -1.05 5.88 4.06
C LEU A 155 -0.35 6.97 4.86
N LEU A 156 -1.12 7.90 5.43
CA LEU A 156 -0.57 9.00 6.24
C LEU A 156 0.17 8.46 7.47
N HIS A 157 -0.38 7.43 8.11
CA HIS A 157 0.25 6.79 9.26
C HIS A 157 1.56 6.10 8.88
N PHE A 158 1.58 5.38 7.75
CA PHE A 158 2.79 4.78 7.21
C PHE A 158 3.86 5.84 6.92
N THR A 159 3.48 6.98 6.33
CA THR A 159 4.39 8.11 6.10
C THR A 159 4.99 8.64 7.39
N ARG A 160 4.20 8.84 8.44
CA ARG A 160 4.68 9.31 9.75
C ARG A 160 5.68 8.34 10.37
N LEU A 161 5.39 7.03 10.36
CA LEU A 161 6.32 6.02 10.85
C LEU A 161 7.66 6.00 10.08
N LEU A 162 7.63 6.24 8.77
CA LEU A 162 8.85 6.36 7.97
C LEU A 162 9.64 7.64 8.28
N LEU A 163 8.97 8.74 8.64
CA LEU A 163 9.63 9.98 9.07
C LEU A 163 10.29 9.79 10.44
N ASP A 164 9.61 9.15 11.39
CA ASP A 164 10.18 8.83 12.71
C ASP A 164 11.45 7.95 12.60
N LEU A 165 11.48 7.05 11.60
CA LEU A 165 12.69 6.26 11.30
C LEU A 165 13.88 7.10 10.84
N GLN A 166 13.66 8.29 10.25
CA GLN A 166 14.76 9.18 9.85
C GLN A 166 15.50 9.76 11.06
N ASP A 167 14.80 9.91 12.19
CA ASP A 167 15.36 10.39 13.45
C ASP A 167 16.00 9.25 14.27
N ASP A 168 15.63 7.99 14.01
CA ASP A 168 16.22 6.80 14.66
C ASP A 168 17.15 6.01 13.73
N SER A 169 18.41 6.44 13.68
CA SER A 169 19.46 5.76 12.91
C SER A 169 19.74 4.32 13.34
N VAL A 170 19.42 3.92 14.58
CA VAL A 170 19.61 2.56 15.07
C VAL A 170 18.49 1.66 14.54
N ALA A 171 17.24 2.11 14.62
CA ALA A 171 16.10 1.41 14.03
C ALA A 171 16.26 1.24 12.53
N TRP A 172 16.69 2.30 11.81
CA TRP A 172 16.97 2.21 10.38
C TRP A 172 18.05 1.16 10.05
N ARG A 173 19.15 1.11 10.81
CA ARG A 173 20.17 0.07 10.63
C ARG A 173 19.60 -1.33 10.83
N ALA A 174 18.77 -1.54 11.86
CA ALA A 174 18.13 -2.83 12.08
C ALA A 174 17.28 -3.26 10.88
N ILE A 175 16.51 -2.33 10.29
CA ILE A 175 15.72 -2.59 9.06
C ILE A 175 16.64 -3.00 7.90
N GLN A 176 17.74 -2.28 7.67
CA GLN A 176 18.67 -2.60 6.59
C GLN A 176 19.31 -3.99 6.75
N TRP A 177 19.63 -4.39 7.98
CA TRP A 177 20.16 -5.72 8.28
C TRP A 177 19.11 -6.82 8.09
N ALA A 178 17.82 -6.50 8.24
CA ALA A 178 16.72 -7.41 8.03
C ALA A 178 16.43 -7.75 6.55
N LYS A 179 17.16 -7.17 5.58
CA LYS A 179 16.97 -7.43 4.15
C LYS A 179 16.92 -8.91 3.80
N LEU A 180 18.00 -9.65 4.09
CA LEU A 180 18.11 -11.07 3.76
C LEU A 180 17.06 -11.93 4.48
N PRO A 181 16.89 -11.84 5.82
CA PRO A 181 15.88 -12.65 6.49
C PRO A 181 14.46 -12.28 6.05
N ALA A 182 14.17 -11.03 5.72
CA ALA A 182 12.88 -10.62 5.16
C ALA A 182 12.59 -11.32 3.81
N HIS A 183 13.57 -11.37 2.90
CA HIS A 183 13.40 -12.08 1.62
C HIS A 183 13.17 -13.58 1.81
N VAL A 184 13.91 -14.20 2.73
CA VAL A 184 13.71 -15.62 3.08
C VAL A 184 12.31 -15.85 3.65
N ALA A 185 11.84 -14.94 4.51
CA ALA A 185 10.52 -15.03 5.13
C ALA A 185 9.34 -14.66 4.20
N GLY A 186 9.61 -14.09 3.02
CA GLY A 186 8.57 -13.62 2.10
C GLY A 186 8.16 -12.15 2.28
N PHE A 187 8.84 -11.40 3.14
CA PHE A 187 8.68 -9.94 3.35
C PHE A 187 9.69 -9.10 2.54
N GLY A 188 10.28 -9.66 1.48
CA GLY A 188 11.21 -8.91 0.62
C GLY A 188 10.58 -7.65 0.04
N GLY A 189 9.31 -7.74 -0.42
CA GLY A 189 8.55 -6.60 -0.91
C GLY A 189 8.34 -5.51 0.14
N PHE A 190 8.02 -5.90 1.38
CA PHE A 190 7.91 -4.95 2.50
C PHE A 190 9.23 -4.22 2.76
N HIS A 191 10.34 -4.95 2.83
CA HIS A 191 11.66 -4.33 3.05
C HIS A 191 12.00 -3.35 1.93
N SER A 192 11.73 -3.70 0.66
CA SER A 192 11.93 -2.81 -0.48
C SER A 192 11.06 -1.56 -0.40
N LEU A 193 9.79 -1.70 -0.03
CA LEU A 193 8.85 -0.58 0.13
C LEU A 193 9.33 0.39 1.21
N VAL A 194 9.69 -0.12 2.40
CA VAL A 194 10.21 0.70 3.50
C VAL A 194 11.52 1.38 3.11
N SER A 195 12.41 0.65 2.43
CA SER A 195 13.71 1.21 2.04
C SER A 195 13.58 2.31 0.99
N HIS A 196 12.70 2.12 0.00
CA HIS A 196 12.43 3.13 -1.02
C HIS A 196 11.72 4.33 -0.39
N GLY A 197 10.69 4.11 0.43
CA GLY A 197 9.96 5.18 1.12
C GLY A 197 10.87 6.02 2.03
N TYR A 198 11.73 5.38 2.81
CA TYR A 198 12.73 6.09 3.62
C TYR A 198 13.64 6.98 2.77
N ALA A 199 14.14 6.46 1.65
CA ALA A 199 15.02 7.22 0.76
C ALA A 199 14.28 8.38 0.08
N THR A 200 13.03 8.16 -0.34
CA THR A 200 12.22 9.16 -1.05
C THR A 200 11.73 10.28 -0.13
N LEU A 201 11.41 9.98 1.13
CA LEU A 201 11.00 11.00 2.10
C LEU A 201 12.17 11.90 2.52
N ARG A 202 13.42 11.47 2.30
CA ARG A 202 14.59 12.26 2.67
C ARG A 202 14.69 13.49 1.77
N GLY A 203 14.56 14.67 2.37
CA GLY A 203 14.63 15.95 1.66
C GLY A 203 13.28 16.44 1.12
N VAL A 204 12.19 15.77 1.47
CA VAL A 204 10.84 16.30 1.27
C VAL A 204 10.44 17.11 2.49
N GLU A 205 10.26 18.42 2.32
CA GLU A 205 9.77 19.29 3.38
C GLU A 205 8.28 19.05 3.63
N ASN A 206 7.89 18.96 4.91
CA ASN A 206 6.49 18.77 5.34
C ASN A 206 5.81 17.58 4.65
N ALA A 207 6.54 16.46 4.51
CA ALA A 207 6.06 15.28 3.78
C ALA A 207 4.71 14.74 4.31
N ALA A 208 4.52 14.73 5.64
CA ALA A 208 3.27 14.29 6.25
C ALA A 208 2.08 15.17 5.83
N ASP A 209 2.23 16.51 5.88
CA ASP A 209 1.18 17.46 5.50
C ASP A 209 0.82 17.33 4.01
N LYS A 210 1.82 17.08 3.16
CA LYS A 210 1.59 16.81 1.74
C LYS A 210 0.76 15.55 1.56
N VAL A 211 1.13 14.44 2.21
CA VAL A 211 0.37 13.19 2.14
C VAL A 211 -1.04 13.35 2.70
N GLU A 212 -1.22 14.09 3.79
CA GLU A 212 -2.54 14.40 4.35
C GLU A 212 -3.42 15.20 3.37
N ARG A 213 -2.83 16.17 2.65
CA ARG A 213 -3.54 16.88 1.59
C ARG A 213 -3.93 15.95 0.44
N LEU A 214 -3.04 15.04 0.03
CA LEU A 214 -3.33 14.05 -1.01
C LEU A 214 -4.53 13.18 -0.60
N THR A 215 -4.52 12.63 0.62
CA THR A 215 -5.59 11.75 1.07
C THR A 215 -6.93 12.48 1.22
N THR A 216 -6.90 13.74 1.63
CA THR A 216 -8.09 14.61 1.67
C THR A 216 -8.67 14.85 0.28
N VAL A 217 -7.84 15.27 -0.69
CA VAL A 217 -8.28 15.52 -2.07
C VAL A 217 -8.82 14.26 -2.72
N GLU A 218 -8.19 13.10 -2.50
CA GLU A 218 -8.70 11.84 -3.02
C GLU A 218 -10.03 11.44 -2.38
N ALA A 219 -10.17 11.60 -1.05
CA ALA A 219 -11.43 11.35 -0.36
C ALA A 219 -12.57 12.25 -0.90
N ASP A 220 -12.30 13.54 -1.08
CA ASP A 220 -13.25 14.51 -1.64
C ASP A 220 -13.63 14.16 -3.08
N TYR A 221 -12.65 13.76 -3.90
CA TYR A 221 -12.89 13.28 -5.26
C TYR A 221 -13.89 12.12 -5.24
N PHE A 222 -13.68 11.12 -4.38
CA PHE A 222 -14.58 9.98 -4.29
C PHE A 222 -15.95 10.35 -3.73
N ALA A 223 -16.02 11.24 -2.74
CA ALA A 223 -17.28 11.71 -2.16
C ALA A 223 -18.14 12.51 -3.16
N ALA A 224 -17.49 13.18 -4.12
CA ALA A 224 -18.15 13.95 -5.17
C ALA A 224 -18.63 13.10 -6.35
N LEU A 225 -18.25 11.82 -6.43
CA LEU A 225 -18.79 10.88 -7.42
C LEU A 225 -20.22 10.52 -7.05
#